data_AF-A0AAN9N635-F1
#
_entry.id   AF-A0AAN9N635-F1
#
_cell.length_a   1.000
_cell.length_b   1.000
_cell.length_c   1.000
_cell.angle_alpha   90.00
_cell.angle_beta   90.00
_cell.angle_gamma   90.00
#
_symmetry.space_group_name_H-M   'P 1'
#
loop_
_entity.id
_entity.type
_entity.pdbx_description
1 polymer ?
#
loop_
_entity_poly.entity_id
_entity_poly.type
_entity_poly.pdbx_seq_one_letter_code
_entity_poly.pdbx_strand_id
1 'polypeptide(L)'
;MEQAKPRFVISASEAQSHSFSIAKLLPSLVPSAQSLARPPISNFPVAAIGLGSSGRIFVGVNVEFPGLPFHHTIHAEQFLLTNLSLHGETRLDSFAVSAAPCGHCRQFLQELRDAPDIQILITSHANPNFTPLSHFLSHRFGPHDLLPKTAPLLLEPRHNALSLPTPIPHNSNPNLTLPALEAANSSHAPYSASPSGVALLDSKGTVYKGSYIESAAYNPSLGPLQAALVAFIVGGGGAYDEIVGAVLVEKEGAVIKQEPTARLLLHSISPHCHFRTFLATSSHSS
;
A
#
# COMPACT_ATOMS: atom_id res chain seq x y z
N MET A 1 7.23 9.87 -29.68
CA MET A 1 7.00 10.75 -28.51
C MET A 1 7.29 9.92 -27.28
N GLU A 2 8.31 10.28 -26.51
CA GLU A 2 8.61 9.64 -25.23
C GLU A 2 7.41 9.85 -24.30
N GLN A 3 6.72 8.79 -23.89
CA GLN A 3 5.62 8.90 -22.93
C GLN A 3 6.21 9.40 -21.62
N ALA A 4 5.74 10.56 -21.15
CA ALA A 4 6.14 11.10 -19.85
C ALA A 4 5.91 10.05 -18.76
N LYS A 5 6.90 9.83 -17.90
CA LYS A 5 6.80 8.84 -16.83
C LYS A 5 5.55 9.10 -15.98
N PRO A 6 4.77 8.06 -15.65
CA PRO A 6 3.57 8.21 -14.83
C PRO A 6 3.95 8.78 -13.47
N ARG A 7 3.19 9.78 -13.01
CA ARG A 7 3.51 10.53 -11.80
C ARG A 7 2.54 10.17 -10.67
N PHE A 8 3.08 9.60 -9.61
CA PHE A 8 2.29 9.15 -8.45
C PHE A 8 2.37 10.06 -7.22
N VAL A 9 3.27 11.05 -7.24
CA VAL A 9 3.44 12.03 -6.16
C VAL A 9 3.66 13.42 -6.75
N ILE A 10 2.91 14.40 -6.24
CA ILE A 10 3.07 15.82 -6.55
C ILE A 10 3.56 16.52 -5.28
N SER A 11 4.62 17.33 -5.40
CA SER A 11 5.19 18.04 -4.25
C SER A 11 4.22 19.09 -3.74
N ALA A 12 4.36 19.48 -2.47
CA ALA A 12 3.56 20.56 -1.89
C ALA A 12 3.74 21.89 -2.64
N SER A 13 4.96 22.20 -3.06
CA SER A 13 5.26 23.41 -3.84
C SER A 13 4.55 23.43 -5.19
N GLU A 14 4.49 22.29 -5.88
CA GLU A 14 3.77 22.19 -7.14
C GLU A 14 2.26 22.22 -6.93
N ALA A 15 1.75 21.49 -5.93
CA ALA A 15 0.34 21.52 -5.56
C ALA A 15 -0.14 22.96 -5.28
N GLN A 16 0.68 23.78 -4.61
CA GLN A 16 0.41 25.19 -4.33
C GLN A 16 0.53 26.11 -5.55
N SER A 17 1.33 25.73 -6.55
CA SER A 17 1.50 26.52 -7.78
C SER A 17 0.29 26.48 -8.71
N HIS A 18 -0.62 25.52 -8.49
CA HIS A 18 -1.87 25.46 -9.24
C HIS A 18 -2.82 26.59 -8.82
N SER A 19 -3.45 27.23 -9.81
CA SER A 19 -4.45 28.29 -9.58
C SER A 19 -5.73 27.82 -8.90
N PHE A 20 -5.91 26.51 -8.69
CA PHE A 20 -7.07 25.92 -8.05
C PHE A 20 -6.86 25.75 -6.56
N SER A 21 -7.90 26.02 -5.75
CA SER A 21 -7.96 25.53 -4.38
C SER A 21 -7.82 24.01 -4.37
N ILE A 22 -7.21 23.42 -3.33
CA ILE A 22 -7.08 21.95 -3.17
C ILE A 22 -8.40 21.21 -3.44
N ALA A 23 -9.52 21.74 -2.93
CA ALA A 23 -10.85 21.15 -3.12
C ALA A 23 -11.27 21.01 -4.60
N LYS A 24 -10.73 21.84 -5.49
CA LYS A 24 -10.92 21.76 -6.95
C LYS A 24 -9.78 21.00 -7.63
N LEU A 25 -8.56 21.09 -7.09
CA LEU A 25 -7.39 20.43 -7.64
C LEU A 25 -7.51 18.90 -7.58
N LEU A 26 -7.81 18.32 -6.41
CA LEU A 26 -7.90 16.86 -6.25
C LEU A 26 -8.84 16.19 -7.27
N PRO A 27 -10.12 16.60 -7.41
CA PRO A 27 -11.02 15.98 -8.38
C PRO A 27 -10.59 16.21 -9.84
N SER A 28 -9.92 17.33 -10.16
CA SER A 28 -9.46 17.61 -11.52
C SER A 28 -8.39 16.63 -12.02
N LEU A 29 -7.64 16.01 -11.09
CA LEU A 29 -6.58 15.05 -11.38
C LEU A 29 -7.10 13.60 -11.53
N VAL A 30 -8.32 13.31 -11.08
CA VAL A 30 -8.88 11.94 -11.09
C VAL A 30 -8.97 11.35 -12.51
N PRO A 31 -9.52 12.05 -13.54
CA PRO A 31 -9.70 11.45 -14.85
C PRO A 31 -8.39 11.05 -15.54
N SER A 32 -7.35 11.86 -15.44
CA SER A 32 -6.05 11.54 -16.04
C SER A 32 -5.36 10.39 -15.32
N ALA A 33 -5.48 10.31 -13.99
CA ALA A 33 -4.92 9.23 -13.20
C ALA A 33 -5.57 7.85 -13.44
N GLN A 34 -6.81 7.78 -13.92
CA GLN A 34 -7.46 6.51 -14.28
C GLN A 34 -6.69 5.72 -15.34
N SER A 35 -5.93 6.40 -16.20
CA SER A 35 -5.06 5.74 -17.20
C SER A 35 -3.90 4.94 -16.60
N LEU A 36 -3.58 5.16 -15.32
CA LEU A 36 -2.50 4.47 -14.60
C LEU A 36 -2.96 3.14 -13.98
N ALA A 37 -4.27 2.88 -13.94
CA ALA A 37 -4.84 1.66 -13.40
C ALA A 37 -4.43 0.43 -14.23
N ARG A 38 -4.40 -0.74 -13.58
CA ARG A 38 -4.14 -2.03 -14.22
C ARG A 38 -5.29 -3.02 -13.94
N PRO A 39 -6.49 -2.86 -14.56
CA PRO A 39 -7.67 -3.69 -14.26
C PRO A 39 -8.05 -4.65 -15.41
N PRO A 40 -7.21 -5.63 -15.78
CA PRO A 40 -7.48 -6.52 -16.92
C PRO A 40 -8.71 -7.42 -16.74
N ILE A 41 -9.28 -7.56 -15.54
CA ILE A 41 -10.46 -8.40 -15.29
C ILE A 41 -11.73 -7.57 -15.48
N SER A 42 -11.83 -6.45 -14.76
CA SER A 42 -13.05 -5.62 -14.76
C SER A 42 -13.13 -4.66 -15.94
N ASN A 43 -11.99 -4.30 -16.54
CA ASN A 43 -11.87 -3.16 -17.45
C ASN A 43 -12.44 -1.85 -16.87
N PHE A 44 -12.46 -1.73 -15.54
CA PHE A 44 -13.02 -0.59 -14.82
C PHE A 44 -11.89 0.17 -14.09
N PRO A 45 -11.34 1.23 -14.71
CA PRO A 45 -10.25 1.98 -14.11
C PRO A 45 -10.75 2.88 -12.97
N VAL A 46 -10.15 2.74 -11.80
CA VAL A 46 -10.44 3.54 -10.60
C VAL A 46 -9.17 4.29 -10.19
N ALA A 47 -9.32 5.58 -9.89
CA ALA A 47 -8.24 6.40 -9.36
C ALA A 47 -8.70 7.17 -8.12
N ALA A 48 -7.79 7.29 -7.15
CA ALA A 48 -7.95 8.05 -5.91
C ALA A 48 -6.78 9.04 -5.77
N ILE A 49 -7.09 10.32 -5.55
CA ILE A 49 -6.13 11.41 -5.42
C ILE A 49 -6.21 11.98 -4.01
N GLY A 50 -5.21 11.71 -3.18
CA GLY A 50 -5.19 12.09 -1.77
C GLY A 50 -4.26 13.25 -1.45
N LEU A 51 -4.69 14.14 -0.56
CA LEU A 51 -3.86 15.17 0.06
C LEU A 51 -3.33 14.66 1.40
N GLY A 52 -2.00 14.57 1.53
CA GLY A 52 -1.34 14.32 2.81
C GLY A 52 -1.17 15.59 3.64
N SER A 53 -0.98 15.44 4.95
CA SER A 53 -0.72 16.55 5.88
C SER A 53 0.52 17.39 5.54
N SER A 54 1.48 16.83 4.80
CA SER A 54 2.64 17.54 4.28
C SER A 54 2.32 18.53 3.14
N GLY A 55 1.08 18.54 2.65
CA GLY A 55 0.67 19.27 1.45
C GLY A 55 0.99 18.56 0.13
N ARG A 56 1.66 17.40 0.17
CA ARG A 56 1.88 16.55 -1.01
C ARG A 56 0.58 15.89 -1.47
N ILE A 57 0.45 15.69 -2.78
CA ILE A 57 -0.66 14.93 -3.37
C ILE A 57 -0.15 13.56 -3.82
N PHE A 58 -0.92 12.53 -3.52
CA PHE A 58 -0.62 11.13 -3.83
C PHE A 58 -1.69 10.54 -4.73
N VAL A 59 -1.25 9.70 -5.66
CA VAL A 59 -2.13 8.97 -6.58
C VAL A 59 -2.22 7.50 -6.15
N GLY A 60 -3.44 6.97 -6.15
CA GLY A 60 -3.73 5.56 -6.05
C GLY A 60 -4.61 5.07 -7.17
N VAL A 61 -4.38 3.84 -7.62
CA VAL A 61 -5.13 3.20 -8.71
C VAL A 61 -5.39 1.73 -8.42
N ASN A 62 -6.44 1.16 -9.03
CA ASN A 62 -6.72 -0.26 -8.87
C ASN A 62 -5.81 -1.14 -9.74
N VAL A 63 -5.48 -2.31 -9.21
CA VAL A 63 -4.60 -3.31 -9.82
C VAL A 63 -5.20 -4.69 -9.60
N GLU A 64 -5.41 -5.43 -10.69
CA GLU A 64 -6.04 -6.76 -10.69
C GLU A 64 -5.10 -7.81 -11.27
N PHE A 65 -5.20 -9.05 -10.77
CA PHE A 65 -4.31 -10.15 -11.12
C PHE A 65 -5.12 -11.32 -11.72
N PRO A 66 -5.15 -11.47 -13.06
CA PRO A 66 -5.83 -12.59 -13.72
C PRO A 66 -5.31 -13.94 -13.23
N GLY A 67 -6.21 -14.93 -13.10
CA GLY A 67 -5.85 -16.28 -12.68
C GLY A 67 -5.69 -16.47 -11.17
N LEU A 68 -5.85 -15.41 -10.37
CA LEU A 68 -5.82 -15.47 -8.91
C LEU A 68 -7.18 -15.13 -8.29
N PRO A 69 -7.46 -15.63 -7.07
CA PRO A 69 -8.64 -15.20 -6.33
C PRO A 69 -8.68 -13.68 -6.10
N PHE A 70 -9.87 -13.09 -6.09
CA PHE A 70 -10.08 -11.64 -6.00
C PHE A 70 -9.49 -10.97 -4.76
N HIS A 71 -9.21 -11.72 -3.69
CA HIS A 71 -8.57 -11.17 -2.49
C HIS A 71 -7.10 -10.76 -2.72
N HIS A 72 -6.50 -11.04 -3.88
CA HIS A 72 -5.20 -10.50 -4.26
C HIS A 72 -5.27 -9.08 -4.83
N THR A 73 -6.44 -8.65 -5.32
CA THR A 73 -6.65 -7.34 -5.95
C THR A 73 -6.30 -6.19 -5.01
N ILE A 74 -5.73 -5.13 -5.58
CA ILE A 74 -5.41 -3.88 -4.87
C ILE A 74 -6.40 -2.82 -5.34
N HIS A 75 -7.18 -2.27 -4.41
CA HIS A 75 -8.10 -1.18 -4.72
C HIS A 75 -7.36 0.17 -4.76
N ALA A 76 -7.92 1.17 -5.46
CA ALA A 76 -7.28 2.48 -5.61
C ALA A 76 -7.00 3.16 -4.25
N GLU A 77 -7.88 2.97 -3.27
CA GLU A 77 -7.73 3.52 -1.92
C GLU A 77 -6.66 2.78 -1.11
N GLN A 78 -6.55 1.45 -1.26
CA GLN A 78 -5.46 0.68 -0.64
C GLN A 78 -4.11 1.06 -1.26
N PHE A 79 -4.06 1.22 -2.58
CA PHE A 79 -2.89 1.73 -3.29
C PHE A 79 -2.52 3.12 -2.76
N LEU A 80 -3.50 4.03 -2.64
CA LEU A 80 -3.29 5.38 -2.13
C LEU A 80 -2.61 5.34 -0.76
N LEU A 81 -3.18 4.65 0.23
CA LEU A 81 -2.59 4.59 1.58
C LEU A 81 -1.20 3.95 1.60
N THR A 82 -0.99 2.95 0.74
CA THR A 82 0.32 2.33 0.58
C THR A 82 1.33 3.33 0.01
N ASN A 83 0.95 4.12 -1.01
CA ASN A 83 1.79 5.16 -1.59
C ASN A 83 2.13 6.26 -0.56
N LEU A 84 1.17 6.67 0.27
CA LEU A 84 1.42 7.55 1.41
C LEU A 84 2.46 6.95 2.36
N SER A 85 2.27 5.69 2.77
CA SER A 85 3.18 4.99 3.69
C SER A 85 4.60 4.86 3.12
N LEU A 86 4.74 4.52 1.84
CA LEU A 86 6.03 4.40 1.15
C LEU A 86 6.83 5.71 1.17
N HIS A 87 6.13 6.86 1.19
CA HIS A 87 6.73 8.19 1.18
C HIS A 87 6.75 8.86 2.57
N GLY A 88 6.54 8.10 3.63
CA GLY A 88 6.59 8.57 5.01
C GLY A 88 5.54 9.65 5.32
N GLU A 89 4.42 9.67 4.61
CA GLU A 89 3.30 10.54 4.95
C GLU A 89 2.64 10.04 6.24
N THR A 90 2.32 10.94 7.17
CA THR A 90 1.83 10.57 8.50
C THR A 90 0.32 10.67 8.64
N ARG A 91 -0.36 11.39 7.73
CA ARG A 91 -1.82 11.56 7.76
C ARG A 91 -2.37 11.86 6.37
N LEU A 92 -3.54 11.29 6.08
CA LEU A 92 -4.37 11.62 4.93
C LEU A 92 -5.47 12.59 5.39
N ASP A 93 -5.53 13.79 4.83
CA ASP A 93 -6.54 14.78 5.21
C ASP A 93 -7.83 14.62 4.38
N SER A 94 -7.68 14.40 3.07
CA SER A 94 -8.80 14.26 2.15
C SER A 94 -8.39 13.53 0.88
N PHE A 95 -9.36 12.95 0.16
CA PHE A 95 -9.11 12.44 -1.19
C PHE A 95 -10.33 12.55 -2.11
N ALA A 96 -10.07 12.68 -3.40
CA ALA A 96 -11.07 12.56 -4.46
C ALA A 96 -10.93 11.20 -5.15
N VAL A 97 -12.04 10.54 -5.50
CA VAL A 97 -12.03 9.20 -6.10
C VAL A 97 -13.03 9.08 -7.25
N SER A 98 -12.70 8.31 -8.28
CA SER A 98 -13.53 8.18 -9.48
C SER A 98 -14.87 7.47 -9.25
N ALA A 99 -14.92 6.54 -8.31
CA ALA A 99 -16.11 5.76 -7.95
C ALA A 99 -16.25 5.66 -6.43
N ALA A 100 -17.47 5.40 -5.95
CA ALA A 100 -17.72 5.32 -4.52
C ALA A 100 -16.86 4.22 -3.85
N PRO A 101 -16.11 4.53 -2.77
CA PRO A 101 -15.33 3.52 -2.06
C PRO A 101 -16.23 2.38 -1.58
N CYS A 102 -15.81 1.13 -1.83
CA CYS A 102 -16.55 -0.04 -1.38
C CYS A 102 -16.38 -0.24 0.14
N GLY A 103 -17.19 -1.13 0.74
CA GLY A 103 -17.11 -1.43 2.17
C GLY A 103 -15.72 -1.88 2.64
N HIS A 104 -15.02 -2.67 1.81
CA HIS A 104 -13.64 -3.09 2.06
C HIS A 104 -12.68 -1.91 2.20
N CYS A 105 -12.72 -0.93 1.29
CA CYS A 105 -11.87 0.26 1.35
C CYS A 105 -12.26 1.18 2.52
N ARG A 106 -13.56 1.36 2.79
CA ARG A 106 -14.04 2.14 3.95
C ARG A 106 -13.54 1.55 5.26
N GLN A 107 -13.48 0.22 5.35
CA GLN A 107 -12.96 -0.51 6.50
C GLN A 107 -11.43 -0.42 6.59
N PHE A 108 -10.72 -0.56 5.48
CA PHE A 108 -9.25 -0.40 5.44
C PHE A 108 -8.81 1.01 5.85
N LEU A 109 -9.57 2.05 5.50
CA LEU A 109 -9.32 3.43 5.94
C LEU A 109 -9.43 3.60 7.46
N GLN A 110 -10.12 2.71 8.19
CA GLN A 110 -10.21 2.78 9.65
C GLN A 110 -8.89 2.52 10.37
N GLU A 111 -7.90 1.99 9.66
CA GLU A 111 -6.56 1.79 10.20
C GLU A 111 -5.80 3.10 10.40
N LEU A 112 -6.33 4.25 9.97
CA LEU A 112 -5.73 5.56 10.16
C LEU A 112 -6.19 6.23 11.45
N ARG A 113 -5.32 7.05 12.04
CA ARG A 113 -5.70 7.99 13.10
C ARG A 113 -6.75 8.97 12.57
N ASP A 114 -7.78 9.23 13.37
CA ASP A 114 -8.87 10.16 13.03
C ASP A 114 -9.53 9.87 11.67
N ALA A 115 -9.50 8.59 11.24
CA ALA A 115 -10.15 8.10 10.02
C ALA A 115 -11.56 8.66 9.73
N PRO A 116 -12.45 8.87 10.71
CA PRO A 116 -13.83 9.32 10.46
C PRO A 116 -13.92 10.72 9.87
N ASP A 117 -12.90 11.54 10.10
CA ASP A 117 -12.84 12.93 9.72
C ASP A 117 -12.23 13.12 8.31
N ILE A 118 -11.64 12.06 7.75
CA ILE A 118 -11.09 12.06 6.38
C ILE A 118 -12.20 12.45 5.40
N GLN A 119 -11.96 13.51 4.65
CA GLN A 119 -12.92 14.04 3.68
C GLN A 119 -12.81 13.30 2.35
N ILE A 120 -13.93 12.80 1.84
CA ILE A 120 -14.00 12.01 0.60
C ILE A 120 -14.91 12.73 -0.40
N LEU A 121 -14.42 12.92 -1.62
CA LEU A 121 -15.22 13.42 -2.75
C LEU A 121 -15.27 12.35 -3.85
N ILE A 122 -16.48 11.99 -4.29
CA ILE A 122 -16.69 10.98 -5.33
C ILE A 122 -17.03 11.70 -6.64
N THR A 123 -16.14 11.67 -7.63
CA THR A 123 -16.28 12.48 -8.85
C THR A 123 -17.37 12.01 -9.79
N SER A 124 -17.81 10.75 -9.69
CA SER A 124 -18.92 10.21 -10.48
C SER A 124 -20.31 10.63 -9.98
N HIS A 125 -20.41 11.26 -8.82
CA HIS A 125 -21.68 11.79 -8.33
C HIS A 125 -22.09 13.05 -9.11
N ALA A 126 -23.41 13.28 -9.27
CA ALA A 126 -23.93 14.43 -10.00
C ALA A 126 -23.53 15.78 -9.37
N ASN A 127 -23.48 15.85 -8.04
CA ASN A 127 -23.06 17.04 -7.27
C ASN A 127 -21.97 16.62 -6.27
N PRO A 128 -20.70 16.50 -6.72
CA PRO A 128 -19.62 15.99 -5.89
C PRO A 128 -19.25 17.02 -4.80
N ASN A 129 -19.30 16.58 -3.55
CA ASN A 129 -18.89 17.37 -2.39
C ASN A 129 -18.06 16.49 -1.45
N PHE A 130 -17.12 17.13 -0.75
CA PHE A 130 -16.37 16.46 0.30
C PHE A 130 -17.30 16.10 1.46
N THR A 131 -17.27 14.83 1.84
CA THR A 131 -18.08 14.26 2.90
C THR A 131 -17.19 13.41 3.80
N PRO A 132 -17.28 13.50 5.14
CA PRO A 132 -16.44 12.72 6.04
C PRO A 132 -16.68 11.20 5.90
N LEU A 133 -15.64 10.39 6.11
CA LEU A 133 -15.73 8.93 6.09
C LEU A 133 -16.79 8.38 7.07
N SER A 134 -17.03 9.06 8.19
CA SER A 134 -18.11 8.74 9.15
C SER A 134 -19.50 8.68 8.53
N HIS A 135 -19.75 9.42 7.45
CA HIS A 135 -21.00 9.36 6.70
C HIS A 135 -21.13 8.06 5.90
N PHE A 136 -20.02 7.57 5.34
CA PHE A 136 -20.02 6.36 4.50
C PHE A 136 -19.92 5.07 5.30
N LEU A 137 -19.43 5.13 6.54
CA LEU A 137 -19.32 4.00 7.46
C LEU A 137 -19.71 4.43 8.89
N SER A 138 -21.02 4.44 9.16
CA SER A 138 -21.56 4.69 10.50
C SER A 138 -21.40 3.48 11.41
N HIS A 139 -21.37 3.71 12.74
CA HIS A 139 -21.24 2.65 13.77
C HIS A 139 -20.16 1.60 13.45
N ARG A 140 -19.02 2.08 13.00
CA ARG A 140 -17.91 1.28 12.49
C ARG A 140 -17.27 0.39 13.56
N PHE A 141 -16.75 -0.73 13.10
CA PHE A 141 -15.72 -1.51 13.79
C PHE A 141 -14.34 -1.01 13.35
N GLY A 142 -13.35 -0.97 14.23
CA GLY A 142 -12.01 -0.49 13.92
C GLY A 142 -10.98 -0.81 14.99
N PRO A 143 -9.77 -0.21 14.89
CA PRO A 143 -8.65 -0.57 15.75
C PRO A 143 -8.95 -0.44 17.24
N HIS A 144 -9.74 0.56 17.65
CA HIS A 144 -10.04 0.82 19.07
C HIS A 144 -11.03 -0.16 19.70
N ASP A 145 -11.64 -1.05 18.92
CA ASP A 145 -12.41 -2.18 19.44
C ASP A 145 -11.49 -3.35 19.86
N LEU A 146 -10.26 -3.40 19.34
CA LEU A 146 -9.29 -4.46 19.58
C LEU A 146 -8.02 -3.99 20.31
N LEU A 147 -7.67 -2.71 20.20
CA LEU A 147 -6.41 -2.13 20.65
C LEU A 147 -6.66 -0.94 21.58
N PRO A 148 -5.74 -0.65 22.52
CA PRO A 148 -5.83 0.54 23.35
C PRO A 148 -5.75 1.81 22.50
N LYS A 149 -6.33 2.91 22.98
CA LYS A 149 -6.32 4.21 22.26
C LYS A 149 -4.92 4.74 21.95
N THR A 150 -3.93 4.33 22.72
CA THR A 150 -2.51 4.71 22.56
C THR A 150 -1.76 3.86 21.55
N ALA A 151 -2.36 2.80 20.99
CA ALA A 151 -1.68 1.95 20.02
C ALA A 151 -1.38 2.70 18.72
N PRO A 152 -0.16 2.55 18.16
CA PRO A 152 0.20 3.22 16.92
C PRO A 152 -0.55 2.63 15.71
N LEU A 153 -1.17 3.50 14.94
CA LEU A 153 -2.01 3.14 13.79
C LEU A 153 -1.22 3.19 12.47
N LEU A 154 -1.88 2.92 11.33
CA LEU A 154 -1.27 3.03 10.01
C LEU A 154 -0.82 4.48 9.76
N LEU A 155 0.29 4.64 9.02
CA LEU A 155 1.03 5.90 8.78
C LEU A 155 1.79 6.48 9.99
N GLU A 156 1.54 6.00 11.21
CA GLU A 156 2.33 6.41 12.37
C GLU A 156 3.67 5.66 12.44
N PRO A 157 4.74 6.31 12.94
CA PRO A 157 6.06 5.69 13.05
C PRO A 157 6.02 4.37 13.84
N ARG A 158 6.71 3.34 13.33
CA ARG A 158 6.93 2.08 14.06
C ARG A 158 8.26 1.44 13.69
N HIS A 159 8.72 0.56 14.58
CA HIS A 159 9.83 -0.34 14.31
C HIS A 159 9.60 -1.67 15.06
N ASN A 160 9.40 -2.78 14.34
CA ASN A 160 9.07 -4.09 14.93
C ASN A 160 10.26 -4.82 15.58
N ALA A 161 11.45 -4.20 15.58
CA ALA A 161 12.68 -4.71 16.21
C ALA A 161 13.07 -6.13 15.75
N LEU A 162 12.79 -6.44 14.49
CA LEU A 162 13.20 -7.66 13.82
C LEU A 162 14.67 -7.58 13.43
N SER A 163 15.37 -8.70 13.61
CA SER A 163 16.75 -8.91 13.18
C SER A 163 16.89 -10.23 12.45
N LEU A 164 17.77 -10.28 11.45
CA LEU A 164 18.11 -11.52 10.76
C LEU A 164 19.15 -12.31 11.58
N PRO A 165 19.19 -13.64 11.42
CA PRO A 165 20.24 -14.48 12.01
C PRO A 165 21.64 -14.01 11.58
N THR A 166 22.60 -14.08 12.51
CA THR A 166 24.01 -13.82 12.26
C THR A 166 24.81 -15.13 12.34
N PRO A 167 25.60 -15.49 11.30
CA PRO A 167 25.77 -14.80 10.02
C PRO A 167 24.52 -14.89 9.12
N ILE A 168 24.31 -13.87 8.28
CA ILE A 168 23.25 -13.91 7.26
C ILE A 168 23.54 -15.11 6.33
N PRO A 169 22.54 -15.94 5.98
CA PRO A 169 22.77 -17.12 5.15
C PRO A 169 23.54 -16.80 3.86
N HIS A 170 24.51 -17.63 3.49
CA HIS A 170 25.38 -17.46 2.32
C HIS A 170 24.64 -17.30 0.98
N ASN A 171 23.40 -17.75 0.95
CA ASN A 171 22.55 -17.73 -0.22
C ASN A 171 21.71 -16.43 -0.29
N SER A 172 21.89 -15.50 0.65
CA SER A 172 21.21 -14.19 0.67
C SER A 172 21.81 -13.22 -0.34
N ASN A 173 20.97 -12.33 -0.87
CA ASN A 173 21.41 -11.12 -1.55
C ASN A 173 21.13 -9.95 -0.59
N PRO A 174 22.16 -9.34 0.05
CA PRO A 174 21.96 -8.23 0.98
C PRO A 174 21.19 -7.05 0.39
N ASN A 175 21.34 -6.80 -0.93
CA ASN A 175 20.63 -5.74 -1.64
C ASN A 175 19.11 -5.94 -1.70
N LEU A 176 18.61 -7.15 -1.43
CA LEU A 176 17.17 -7.43 -1.30
C LEU A 176 16.75 -7.80 0.11
N THR A 177 17.61 -8.52 0.83
CA THR A 177 17.28 -9.03 2.16
C THR A 177 17.18 -7.90 3.19
N LEU A 178 18.06 -6.88 3.11
CA LEU A 178 18.01 -5.73 4.01
C LEU A 178 16.79 -4.82 3.74
N PRO A 179 16.45 -4.46 2.48
CA PRO A 179 15.21 -3.73 2.20
C PRO A 179 13.94 -4.49 2.61
N ALA A 180 13.90 -5.81 2.46
CA ALA A 180 12.78 -6.63 2.93
C ALA A 180 12.66 -6.62 4.46
N LEU A 181 13.80 -6.69 5.18
CA LEU A 181 13.84 -6.55 6.64
C LEU A 181 13.39 -5.16 7.09
N GLU A 182 13.84 -4.08 6.43
CA GLU A 182 13.35 -2.72 6.70
C GLU A 182 11.83 -2.63 6.53
N ALA A 183 11.29 -3.18 5.44
CA ALA A 183 9.84 -3.21 5.23
C ALA A 183 9.11 -4.02 6.32
N ALA A 184 9.66 -5.15 6.74
CA ALA A 184 9.11 -5.93 7.84
C ALA A 184 9.14 -5.15 9.16
N ASN A 185 10.22 -4.40 9.43
CA ASN A 185 10.34 -3.54 10.59
C ASN A 185 9.36 -2.36 10.58
N SER A 186 8.98 -1.87 9.41
CA SER A 186 7.97 -0.80 9.26
C SER A 186 6.54 -1.31 9.08
N SER A 187 6.31 -2.63 9.08
CA SER A 187 4.98 -3.22 8.78
C SER A 187 3.94 -3.04 9.89
N HIS A 188 2.69 -2.75 9.48
CA HIS A 188 1.56 -2.60 10.37
C HIS A 188 0.90 -3.96 10.63
N ALA A 189 1.27 -4.63 11.73
CA ALA A 189 0.69 -5.91 12.12
C ALA A 189 0.34 -6.02 13.62
N PRO A 190 -0.49 -5.11 14.17
CA PRO A 190 -0.77 -5.08 15.60
C PRO A 190 -1.72 -6.19 16.08
N TYR A 191 -2.45 -6.86 15.16
CA TYR A 191 -3.49 -7.82 15.53
C TYR A 191 -2.92 -9.23 15.64
N SER A 192 -2.15 -9.67 14.63
CA SER A 192 -1.54 -11.00 14.64
C SER A 192 -0.13 -11.03 15.21
N ALA A 193 0.50 -9.86 15.42
CA ALA A 193 1.92 -9.75 15.75
C ALA A 193 2.85 -10.52 14.79
N SER A 194 2.45 -10.59 13.51
CA SER A 194 3.17 -11.26 12.41
C SER A 194 3.72 -10.24 11.38
N PRO A 195 4.67 -9.38 11.77
CA PRO A 195 5.26 -8.41 10.86
C PRO A 195 6.01 -9.10 9.72
N SER A 196 5.89 -8.51 8.53
CA SER A 196 6.50 -9.04 7.30
C SER A 196 6.68 -7.95 6.24
N GLY A 197 7.63 -8.16 5.34
CA GLY A 197 8.00 -7.22 4.29
C GLY A 197 8.60 -7.92 3.08
N VAL A 198 8.37 -7.37 1.90
CA VAL A 198 8.89 -7.89 0.63
C VAL A 198 9.77 -6.83 -0.03
N ALA A 199 10.87 -7.28 -0.64
CA ALA A 199 11.64 -6.50 -1.60
C ALA A 199 11.64 -7.18 -2.97
N LEU A 200 11.46 -6.40 -4.03
CA LEU A 200 11.48 -6.81 -5.43
C LEU A 200 12.69 -6.19 -6.12
N LEU A 201 13.29 -6.94 -7.05
CA LEU A 201 14.34 -6.49 -7.97
C LEU A 201 13.82 -6.55 -9.39
N ASP A 202 13.86 -5.43 -10.12
CA ASP A 202 13.60 -5.44 -11.56
C ASP A 202 14.85 -5.75 -12.39
N SER A 203 14.66 -6.04 -13.67
CA SER A 203 15.72 -6.34 -14.65
C SER A 203 16.70 -5.18 -14.89
N LYS A 204 16.35 -3.96 -14.43
CA LYS A 204 17.19 -2.75 -14.49
C LYS A 204 18.01 -2.57 -13.21
N GLY A 205 17.84 -3.44 -12.21
CA GLY A 205 18.55 -3.41 -10.94
C GLY A 205 17.90 -2.51 -9.87
N THR A 206 16.68 -2.02 -10.11
CA THR A 206 15.96 -1.18 -9.13
C THR A 206 15.30 -2.04 -8.07
N VAL A 207 15.40 -1.61 -6.81
CA VAL A 207 14.78 -2.30 -5.67
C VAL A 207 13.54 -1.56 -5.20
N TYR A 208 12.45 -2.30 -5.02
CA TYR A 208 11.18 -1.80 -4.50
C TYR A 208 10.80 -2.59 -3.25
N LYS A 209 10.37 -1.92 -2.19
CA LYS A 209 10.01 -2.58 -0.92
C LYS A 209 8.59 -2.28 -0.52
N GLY A 210 7.93 -3.24 0.11
CA GLY A 210 6.55 -3.16 0.56
C GLY A 210 6.34 -3.83 1.91
N SER A 211 5.66 -3.13 2.80
CA SER A 211 5.40 -3.57 4.16
C SER A 211 4.01 -4.20 4.26
N TYR A 212 3.84 -5.20 5.12
CA TYR A 212 2.51 -5.74 5.42
C TYR A 212 1.64 -4.70 6.14
N ILE A 213 0.36 -4.64 5.79
CA ILE A 213 -0.62 -3.75 6.42
C ILE A 213 -1.85 -4.57 6.81
N GLU A 214 -2.00 -4.84 8.10
CA GLU A 214 -3.21 -5.47 8.63
C GLU A 214 -4.38 -4.51 8.72
N SER A 215 -5.57 -5.08 8.79
CA SER A 215 -6.76 -4.37 9.25
C SER A 215 -7.41 -5.08 10.42
N ALA A 216 -8.05 -4.32 11.32
CA ALA A 216 -8.87 -4.83 12.42
C ALA A 216 -9.91 -5.85 11.94
N ALA A 217 -10.43 -5.65 10.73
CA ALA A 217 -11.42 -6.55 10.11
C ALA A 217 -10.79 -7.73 9.35
N TYR A 218 -9.49 -7.95 9.47
CA TYR A 218 -8.67 -9.02 8.87
C TYR A 218 -8.68 -9.08 7.34
N ASN A 219 -9.80 -9.37 6.68
CA ASN A 219 -9.90 -9.49 5.23
C ASN A 219 -9.41 -8.25 4.47
N PRO A 220 -9.59 -7.00 4.97
CA PRO A 220 -9.05 -5.82 4.31
C PRO A 220 -7.53 -5.67 4.33
N SER A 221 -6.82 -6.52 5.07
CA SER A 221 -5.36 -6.49 5.14
C SER A 221 -4.72 -6.58 3.76
N LEU A 222 -3.68 -5.80 3.52
CA LEU A 222 -2.92 -5.77 2.28
C LEU A 222 -1.58 -6.49 2.48
N GLY A 223 -1.35 -7.56 1.73
CA GLY A 223 -0.13 -8.35 1.82
C GLY A 223 1.13 -7.56 1.44
N PRO A 224 2.31 -7.93 1.97
CA PRO A 224 3.55 -7.20 1.73
C PRO A 224 3.99 -7.25 0.25
N LEU A 225 3.68 -8.33 -0.46
CA LEU A 225 3.95 -8.42 -1.91
C LEU A 225 3.10 -7.44 -2.70
N GLN A 226 1.80 -7.32 -2.40
CA GLN A 226 0.93 -6.32 -3.00
C GLN A 226 1.48 -4.91 -2.74
N ALA A 227 1.91 -4.62 -1.51
CA ALA A 227 2.51 -3.33 -1.18
C ALA A 227 3.82 -3.07 -1.96
N ALA A 228 4.63 -4.11 -2.20
CA ALA A 228 5.85 -3.99 -3.00
C ALA A 228 5.54 -3.78 -4.49
N LEU A 229 4.44 -4.37 -4.99
CA LEU A 229 3.94 -4.11 -6.34
C LEU A 229 3.42 -2.68 -6.49
N VAL A 230 2.81 -2.11 -5.46
CA VAL A 230 2.49 -0.67 -5.43
C VAL A 230 3.79 0.14 -5.57
N ALA A 231 4.83 -0.15 -4.80
CA ALA A 231 6.12 0.53 -4.90
C ALA A 231 6.76 0.39 -6.29
N PHE A 232 6.68 -0.80 -6.89
CA PHE A 232 7.11 -1.06 -8.26
C PHE A 232 6.40 -0.14 -9.27
N ILE A 233 5.07 -0.07 -9.21
CA ILE A 233 4.26 0.77 -10.11
C ILE A 233 4.57 2.25 -9.90
N VAL A 234 4.61 2.69 -8.65
CA VAL A 234 4.92 4.07 -8.25
C VAL A 234 6.31 4.50 -8.74
N GLY A 235 7.29 3.61 -8.66
CA GLY A 235 8.65 3.85 -9.13
C GLY A 235 8.84 3.79 -10.65
N GLY A 236 7.77 3.58 -11.42
CA GLY A 236 7.82 3.50 -12.88
C GLY A 236 8.16 2.13 -13.43
N GLY A 237 7.98 1.08 -12.64
CA GLY A 237 8.09 -0.32 -13.07
C GLY A 237 7.10 -0.63 -14.19
N GLY A 238 7.60 -1.30 -15.23
CA GLY A 238 6.83 -1.63 -16.43
C GLY A 238 5.94 -2.87 -16.24
N ALA A 239 6.17 -3.85 -17.11
CA ALA A 239 5.50 -5.15 -17.05
C ALA A 239 6.01 -5.98 -15.86
N TYR A 240 5.17 -6.86 -15.31
CA TYR A 240 5.53 -7.63 -14.12
C TYR A 240 6.63 -8.67 -14.36
N ASP A 241 6.79 -9.14 -15.59
CA ASP A 241 7.88 -10.04 -16.00
C ASP A 241 9.27 -9.37 -15.96
N GLU A 242 9.34 -8.04 -15.84
CA GLU A 242 10.58 -7.31 -15.53
C GLU A 242 11.07 -7.61 -14.09
N ILE A 243 10.22 -8.15 -13.21
CA ILE A 243 10.62 -8.50 -11.83
C ILE A 243 11.40 -9.82 -11.85
N VAL A 244 12.72 -9.74 -11.62
CA VAL A 244 13.65 -10.88 -11.72
C VAL A 244 13.99 -11.51 -10.37
N GLY A 245 13.77 -10.80 -9.26
CA GLY A 245 14.07 -11.30 -7.93
C GLY A 245 13.11 -10.77 -6.88
N ALA A 246 12.86 -11.58 -5.85
CA ALA A 246 12.02 -11.20 -4.72
C ALA A 246 12.52 -11.84 -3.42
N VAL A 247 12.50 -11.07 -2.33
CA VAL A 247 12.77 -11.55 -0.99
C VAL A 247 11.63 -11.19 -0.06
N LEU A 248 11.08 -12.17 0.64
CA LEU A 248 10.18 -12.00 1.78
C LEU A 248 10.98 -12.15 3.08
N VAL A 249 10.77 -11.22 4.02
CA VAL A 249 11.16 -11.37 5.42
C VAL A 249 9.88 -11.41 6.25
N GLU A 250 9.73 -12.44 7.07
CA GLU A 250 8.62 -12.56 8.02
C GLU A 250 9.13 -13.01 9.39
N LYS A 251 8.41 -12.68 10.46
CA LYS A 251 8.81 -13.05 11.82
C LYS A 251 8.81 -14.57 12.02
N GLU A 252 9.85 -15.08 12.69
CA GLU A 252 9.93 -16.47 13.12
C GLU A 252 8.80 -16.79 14.12
N GLY A 253 8.14 -17.93 13.94
CA GLY A 253 6.98 -18.29 14.75
C GLY A 253 5.72 -17.43 14.52
N ALA A 254 5.70 -16.60 13.47
CA ALA A 254 4.51 -15.84 13.08
C ALA A 254 3.28 -16.76 12.87
N VAL A 255 2.13 -16.34 13.41
CA VAL A 255 0.86 -17.07 13.27
C VAL A 255 0.25 -16.88 11.87
N ILE A 256 0.54 -15.75 11.21
CA ILE A 256 0.21 -15.53 9.81
C ILE A 256 1.47 -15.68 8.96
N LYS A 257 1.36 -16.51 7.91
CA LYS A 257 2.43 -16.81 6.96
C LYS A 257 2.11 -16.21 5.60
N GLN A 258 3.01 -15.36 5.10
CA GLN A 258 2.84 -14.67 3.81
C GLN A 258 3.46 -15.46 2.66
N GLU A 259 4.40 -16.35 2.96
CA GLU A 259 5.18 -17.07 1.94
C GLU A 259 4.32 -17.81 0.91
N PRO A 260 3.29 -18.60 1.28
CA PRO A 260 2.55 -19.39 0.28
C PRO A 260 1.78 -18.51 -0.70
N THR A 261 1.13 -17.45 -0.19
CA THR A 261 0.35 -16.51 -1.00
C THR A 261 1.25 -15.61 -1.83
N ALA A 262 2.41 -15.20 -1.30
CA ALA A 262 3.41 -14.43 -2.04
C ALA A 262 4.00 -15.26 -3.19
N ARG A 263 4.32 -16.54 -2.96
CA ARG A 263 4.80 -17.45 -4.00
C ARG A 263 3.77 -17.63 -5.11
N LEU A 264 2.51 -17.86 -4.73
CA LEU A 264 1.41 -18.03 -5.69
C LEU A 264 1.25 -16.77 -6.56
N LEU A 265 1.19 -15.58 -5.95
CA LEU A 265 1.04 -14.33 -6.68
C LEU A 265 2.24 -14.04 -7.58
N LEU A 266 3.49 -14.18 -7.08
CA LEU A 266 4.70 -14.00 -7.88
C LEU A 266 4.75 -14.95 -9.07
N HIS A 267 4.44 -16.23 -8.86
CA HIS A 267 4.45 -17.22 -9.94
C HIS A 267 3.44 -16.86 -11.04
N SER A 268 2.30 -16.27 -10.67
CA SER A 268 1.27 -15.85 -11.63
C SER A 268 1.67 -14.64 -12.48
N ILE A 269 2.46 -13.70 -11.93
CA ILE A 269 2.78 -12.43 -12.60
C ILE A 269 4.20 -12.37 -13.17
N SER A 270 5.14 -13.12 -12.61
CA SER A 270 6.53 -13.23 -13.05
C SER A 270 7.07 -14.65 -12.75
N PRO A 271 6.77 -15.64 -13.61
CA PRO A 271 7.14 -17.04 -13.39
C PRO A 271 8.66 -17.29 -13.26
N HIS A 272 9.47 -16.41 -13.81
CA HIS A 272 10.94 -16.51 -13.80
C HIS A 272 11.59 -15.77 -12.61
N CYS A 273 10.79 -15.11 -11.76
CA CYS A 273 11.29 -14.42 -10.59
C CYS A 273 11.93 -15.39 -9.58
N HIS A 274 13.17 -15.12 -9.18
CA HIS A 274 13.81 -15.85 -8.09
C HIS A 274 13.28 -15.37 -6.74
N PHE A 275 12.38 -16.16 -6.13
CA PHE A 275 11.76 -15.84 -4.85
C PHE A 275 12.38 -16.61 -3.68
N ARG A 276 12.71 -15.90 -2.59
CA ARG A 276 13.25 -16.47 -1.35
C ARG A 276 12.60 -15.86 -0.11
N THR A 277 12.60 -16.62 0.98
CA THR A 277 12.05 -16.21 2.27
C THR A 277 13.09 -16.35 3.36
N PHE A 278 13.16 -15.36 4.25
CA PHE A 278 13.99 -15.37 5.44
C PHE A 278 13.14 -15.14 6.69
N LEU A 279 13.46 -15.84 7.76
CA LEU A 279 12.82 -15.67 9.05
C LEU A 279 13.65 -14.71 9.91
N ALA A 280 12.98 -13.74 10.52
CA ALA A 280 13.60 -12.77 11.42
C ALA A 280 13.09 -12.97 12.85
N THR A 281 13.98 -12.81 13.84
CA THR A 281 13.62 -12.87 15.26
C THR A 281 13.36 -11.47 15.80
N SER A 282 12.50 -11.35 16.81
CA SER A 282 12.31 -10.09 17.53
C SER A 282 13.12 -10.13 18.82
N SER A 283 13.83 -9.06 19.14
CA SER A 283 14.61 -8.95 20.39
C SER A 283 13.75 -8.88 21.66
N HIS A 284 12.42 -8.95 21.56
CA HIS A 284 11.47 -8.91 22.68
C HIS A 284 10.94 -10.30 23.08
N SER A 285 11.61 -11.38 22.66
CA SER A 285 11.33 -12.72 23.19
C SER A 285 12.12 -12.98 24.49
N SER A 286 11.63 -12.43 25.59
CA SER A 286 11.88 -12.92 26.95
C SER A 286 10.71 -12.53 27.85
#